data_AF-A0A3D1DQN5-F1
#
_entry.id   AF-A0A3D1DQN5-F1
#
_cell.length_a   1.000
_cell.length_b   1.000
_cell.length_c   1.000
_cell.angle_alpha   90.00
_cell.angle_beta   90.00
_cell.angle_gamma   90.00
#
_symmetry.space_group_name_H-M   'P 1'
#
loop_
_entity.id
_entity.type
_entity.pdbx_description
1 polymer ?
#
loop_
_entity_poly.entity_id
_entity_poly.type
_entity_poly.pdbx_seq_one_letter_code
_entity_poly.pdbx_strand_id
1 'polypeptide(L)' 'SMDAVAEGVWTTRSVHELAEQRGIEMPITAEVFSVLFEDKRAAEATDSLMMRPPRDE' A
#
# COMPACT_ATOMS: atom_id res chain seq x y z
N SER A 1 -18.01 7.60 -21.58
CA SER A 1 -17.27 6.79 -20.60
C SER A 1 -17.02 7.68 -19.40
N MET A 2 -17.48 7.32 -18.20
CA MET A 2 -16.98 8.03 -17.02
C MET A 2 -15.58 7.51 -16.75
N ASP A 3 -14.57 8.29 -17.14
CA ASP A 3 -13.17 8.01 -16.82
C ASP A 3 -12.90 8.43 -15.36
N ALA A 4 -13.64 7.82 -14.44
CA ALA A 4 -13.48 8.07 -13.01
C ALA A 4 -12.41 7.12 -12.47
N VAL A 5 -11.33 7.68 -11.96
CA VAL A 5 -10.32 6.94 -11.22
C VAL A 5 -10.87 6.67 -9.81
N ALA A 6 -10.72 5.44 -9.32
CA ALA A 6 -11.09 5.12 -7.94
C ALA A 6 -10.28 6.00 -6.97
N GLU A 7 -10.97 6.64 -6.01
CA GLU A 7 -10.37 7.53 -5.01
C GLU A 7 -9.14 6.93 -4.33
N GLY A 8 -9.20 5.62 -4.02
CA GLY A 8 -8.13 4.87 -3.39
C GLY A 8 -6.79 4.93 -4.12
N VAL A 9 -6.76 5.13 -5.44
CA VAL A 9 -5.50 5.28 -6.19
C VAL A 9 -4.73 6.51 -5.70
N TRP A 10 -5.40 7.66 -5.65
CA TRP A 10 -4.78 8.91 -5.23
C TRP A 10 -4.52 8.95 -3.71
N THR A 11 -5.45 8.40 -2.93
CA THR A 11 -5.32 8.32 -1.47
C THR A 11 -4.15 7.45 -1.07
N THR A 12 -3.96 6.27 -1.68
CA THR A 12 -2.81 5.40 -1.41
C THR A 12 -1.50 6.13 -1.63
N ARG A 13 -1.35 6.82 -2.76
CA ARG A 13 -0.13 7.60 -3.06
C ARG A 13 0.16 8.64 -1.97
N SER A 14 -0.85 9.44 -1.62
CA SER A 14 -0.70 10.53 -0.66
C SER A 14 -0.39 10.02 0.75
N VAL A 15 -1.05 8.94 1.18
CA VAL A 15 -0.84 8.35 2.50
C VAL A 15 0.51 7.64 2.57
N HIS A 16 0.96 6.98 1.50
CA HIS A 16 2.29 6.38 1.43
C HIS A 16 3.40 7.43 1.61
N GLU A 17 3.36 8.51 0.80
CA GLU A 17 4.33 9.61 0.87
C GLU A 17 4.33 10.26 2.27
N LEU A 18 3.16 10.46 2.88
CA LEU A 18 3.05 10.99 4.24
C LEU A 18 3.62 10.04 5.29
N ALA A 19 3.35 8.74 5.18
CA ALA A 19 3.86 7.74 6.11
C ALA A 19 5.41 7.69 6.09
N GLU A 20 6.01 7.72 4.90
CA GLU A 20 7.47 7.80 4.74
C GLU A 20 8.06 9.05 5.38
N GLN A 21 7.48 10.23 5.11
CA GLN A 21 7.93 11.50 5.70
C GLN A 21 7.86 11.52 7.23
N ARG A 22 6.90 10.80 7.80
CA ARG A 22 6.65 10.74 9.25
C ARG A 22 7.36 9.57 9.93
N GLY A 23 7.98 8.67 9.17
CA GLY A 23 8.56 7.43 9.71
C GLY A 23 7.51 6.51 10.34
N ILE A 24 6.27 6.53 9.87
CA ILE A 24 5.18 5.67 10.35
C ILE A 24 5.10 4.44 9.46
N GLU A 25 5.19 3.25 10.04
CA GLU A 25 5.01 2.02 9.28
C GLU A 25 3.54 1.76 8.96
N MET A 26 3.21 1.69 7.67
CA MET A 26 1.86 1.41 7.16
C MET A 26 1.89 0.22 6.18
N PRO A 27 2.00 -1.04 6.66
CA PRO A 27 2.25 -2.21 5.82
C PRO A 27 1.22 -2.38 4.70
N ILE A 28 -0.06 -2.21 5.03
CA ILE A 28 -1.14 -2.36 4.07
C ILE A 28 -1.05 -1.27 3.00
N THR A 29 -0.85 -0.01 3.40
CA THR A 29 -0.71 1.10 2.44
C THR A 29 0.51 0.92 1.55
N ALA A 30 1.65 0.47 2.11
CA ALA A 30 2.86 0.18 1.35
C ALA A 30 2.63 -0.91 0.29
N GLU A 31 1.98 -2.01 0.69
CA GLU A 31 1.69 -3.11 -0.22
C GLU A 31 0.69 -2.72 -1.32
N VAL A 32 -0.33 -1.91 -1.00
CA VAL A 32 -1.25 -1.36 -2.00
C VAL A 32 -0.52 -0.38 -2.93
N PHE A 33 0.42 0.43 -2.41
CA PHE A 33 1.23 1.34 -3.21
C PHE A 33 2.07 0.56 -4.23
N SER A 34 2.78 -0.49 -3.80
CA SER A 34 3.59 -1.33 -4.70
C SER A 34 2.75 -1.99 -5.80
N VAL A 35 1.53 -2.44 -5.49
CA VAL A 35 0.62 -3.01 -6.51
C VAL A 35 0.20 -1.96 -7.53
N LEU A 36 -0.13 -0.75 -7.09
CA LEU A 36 -0.67 0.30 -7.97
C LEU A 36 0.42 1.03 -8.77
N PHE A 37 1.63 1.16 -8.23
CA PHE A 37 2.65 2.06 -8.75
C PHE A 37 4.00 1.38 -9.05
N GLU A 38 4.22 0.14 -8.61
CA GLU A 38 5.49 -0.58 -8.76
C GLU A 38 5.33 -1.96 -9.44
N ASP A 39 4.17 -2.23 -10.03
CA ASP A 39 3.86 -3.47 -10.75
C ASP A 39 3.97 -4.76 -9.88
N LYS A 40 3.89 -4.63 -8.55
CA LYS A 40 3.85 -5.79 -7.66
C LYS A 40 2.53 -6.55 -7.87
N ARG A 41 2.61 -7.88 -7.97
CA ARG A 41 1.39 -8.71 -8.10
C ARG A 41 0.60 -8.69 -6.79
N ALA A 42 -0.71 -8.50 -6.87
CA ALA A 42 -1.58 -8.47 -5.68
C ALA A 42 -1.49 -9.74 -4.79
N ALA A 43 -1.25 -10.90 -5.41
CA ALA A 43 -1.01 -12.15 -4.68
C ALA A 43 0.28 -12.07 -3.84
N GLU A 44 1.37 -11.60 -4.43
CA GLU A 44 2.65 -11.43 -3.73
C GLU A 44 2.56 -10.39 -2.61
N ALA A 45 1.79 -9.33 -2.81
CA ALA A 45 1.53 -8.33 -1.78
C ALA A 45 0.77 -8.92 -0.58
N THR A 46 -0.23 -9.76 -0.86
CA THR A 46 -0.97 -10.49 0.19
C THR A 46 -0.06 -11.46 0.94
N ASP A 47 0.75 -12.24 0.22
CA ASP A 47 1.72 -13.16 0.84
C ASP A 47 2.72 -12.38 1.71
N SER A 48 3.21 -11.24 1.22
CA SER A 48 4.12 -10.36 1.98
C SER A 48 3.49 -9.91 3.29
N LEU A 49 2.22 -9.50 3.29
CA LEU A 49 1.50 -9.08 4.50
C LEU A 49 1.32 -10.23 5.51
N MET A 50 0.95 -11.41 5.03
CA MET A 50 0.66 -12.58 5.86
C MET A 50 1.93 -13.20 6.46
N MET A 51 3.06 -13.06 5.78
CA MET A 51 4.36 -13.59 6.23
C MET A 51 5.15 -12.62 7.11
N ARG A 52 4.58 -11.45 7.44
CA ARG A 52 5.22 -10.50 8.36
C ARG A 52 5.43 -11.13 9.73
N PRO A 53 6.54 -10.81 10.40
CA PRO A 53 6.75 -11.26 11.77
C PRO A 53 5.59 -10.76 12.65
N PRO A 54 5.14 -11.58 13.61
CA PRO A 54 4.19 -11.11 14.61
C PRO A 54 4.78 -9.90 15.34
N ARG A 55 3.94 -8.91 15.60
CA ARG A 55 4.29 -7.82 16.50
C ARG A 55 3.89 -8.19 17.91
N ASP A 56 4.75 -7.87 18.85
CA ASP A 56 4.36 -7.79 20.25
C ASP A 56 3.32 -6.67 20.39
N GLU A 57 2.21 -6.96 21.07
CA GLU A 57 1.17 -5.97 21.42
C GLU A 57 1.61 -5.06 22.57
#